data_AF-A0A9R1XE78-F1
#
_entry.id   AF-A0A9R1XE78-F1
#
_cell.length_a   1.000
_cell.length_b   1.000
_cell.length_c   1.000
_cell.angle_alpha   90.00
_cell.angle_beta   90.00
_cell.angle_gamma   90.00
#
_symmetry.space_group_name_H-M   'P 1'
#
loop_
_entity.id
_entity.type
_entity.pdbx_description
1 polymer ?
#
loop_
_entity_poly.entity_id
_entity_poly.type
_entity_poly.pdbx_seq_one_letter_code
_entity_poly.pdbx_strand_id
1 'polypeptide(L)'
;MGSVRALNIALMVKWWWRLRSDPSLLWCRVVSCIHNLQSKPDDHYADNRIAGVWKNIAGAKKEFVRVGIPVSDVISKSVIGGGGGHGVEVSRIDQSIPTNISKMDWLKEVPPKVLCFMWRAKLGRFPSVVALQKMGVWLDSIDCTYCNHDEECGDHILIKCPFSREVWEWILKWCGINHTPFHTIVEVIDFAAGWGNCPKKRRILQVICYGTLWSIWKARNDRLFNNRRTSQAKIADLIKSLVFTWINFRGTYGRTLNWSEWCSVPLLCI
;
A
#
# COMPACT_ATOMS: atom_id res chain seq x y z
N MET A 1 24.42 1.65 -5.90
CA MET A 1 23.44 0.90 -5.10
C MET A 1 22.27 1.82 -4.81
N GLY A 2 21.04 1.31 -4.89
CA GLY A 2 19.88 2.11 -5.29
C GLY A 2 18.99 2.56 -4.13
N SER A 3 18.52 3.81 -4.17
CA SER A 3 17.47 4.31 -3.30
C SER A 3 16.20 3.44 -3.35
N VAL A 4 15.32 3.54 -2.33
CA VAL A 4 14.00 2.87 -2.33
C VAL A 4 13.21 3.18 -3.61
N ARG A 5 13.38 4.39 -4.15
CA ARG A 5 12.78 4.79 -5.44
C ARG A 5 13.33 3.96 -6.60
N ALA A 6 14.65 3.80 -6.70
CA ALA A 6 15.29 2.98 -7.73
C ALA A 6 14.86 1.52 -7.64
N LEU A 7 14.74 0.95 -6.44
CA LEU A 7 14.21 -0.39 -6.25
C LEU A 7 12.75 -0.51 -6.70
N ASN A 8 11.89 0.42 -6.30
CA ASN A 8 10.49 0.40 -6.72
C ASN A 8 10.36 0.46 -8.25
N ILE A 9 11.20 1.26 -8.90
CA ILE A 9 11.30 1.31 -10.36
C ILE A 9 11.74 -0.06 -10.89
N ALA A 10 12.79 -0.66 -10.35
CA ALA A 10 13.26 -2.00 -10.74
C ALA A 10 12.18 -3.09 -10.58
N LEU A 11 11.40 -3.05 -9.49
CA LEU A 11 10.28 -3.96 -9.26
C LEU A 11 9.15 -3.77 -10.28
N MET A 12 8.85 -2.54 -10.69
CA MET A 12 7.90 -2.28 -11.78
C MET A 12 8.43 -2.82 -13.11
N VAL A 13 9.71 -2.61 -13.38
CA VAL A 13 10.39 -3.03 -14.63
C VAL A 13 10.52 -4.56 -14.73
N LYS A 14 10.61 -5.27 -13.60
CA LYS A 14 10.51 -6.73 -13.56
C LYS A 14 9.23 -7.25 -14.23
N TRP A 15 8.13 -6.51 -14.16
CA TRP A 15 6.89 -6.87 -14.85
C TRP A 15 6.97 -6.69 -16.36
N TRP A 16 7.76 -5.72 -16.85
CA TRP A 16 8.03 -5.60 -18.29
C TRP A 16 8.84 -6.77 -18.79
N TRP A 17 9.86 -7.19 -18.02
CA TRP A 17 10.64 -8.39 -18.33
C TRP A 17 9.72 -9.62 -18.35
N ARG A 18 8.90 -9.85 -17.33
CA ARG A 18 7.95 -10.98 -17.31
C ARG A 18 6.97 -10.97 -18.47
N LEU A 19 6.44 -9.79 -18.84
CA LEU A 19 5.54 -9.66 -19.99
C LEU A 19 6.21 -10.16 -21.29
N ARG A 20 7.52 -9.92 -21.45
CA ARG A 20 8.29 -10.34 -22.62
C ARG A 20 8.80 -11.78 -22.54
N SER A 21 9.19 -12.24 -21.35
CA SER A 21 9.79 -13.56 -21.17
C SER A 21 8.78 -14.69 -21.19
N ASP A 22 7.53 -14.43 -20.79
CA ASP A 22 6.48 -15.45 -20.81
C ASP A 22 5.15 -14.87 -21.33
N PRO A 23 5.05 -14.60 -22.65
CA PRO A 23 3.85 -14.00 -23.25
C PRO A 23 2.64 -14.95 -23.25
N SER A 24 2.84 -16.24 -22.94
CA SER A 24 1.80 -17.27 -22.93
C SER A 24 0.84 -17.14 -21.75
N LEU A 25 1.30 -16.55 -20.64
CA LEU A 25 0.51 -16.39 -19.42
C LEU A 25 -0.76 -15.58 -19.69
N LEU A 26 -1.87 -15.99 -19.07
CA LEU A 26 -3.17 -15.36 -19.26
C LEU A 26 -3.13 -13.85 -19.04
N TRP A 27 -2.47 -13.39 -17.98
CA TRP A 27 -2.36 -11.96 -17.68
C TRP A 27 -1.55 -11.20 -18.74
N CYS A 28 -0.50 -11.80 -19.32
CA CYS A 28 0.27 -11.21 -20.41
C CYS A 28 -0.59 -11.02 -21.66
N ARG A 29 -1.39 -12.03 -22.01
CA ARG A 29 -2.34 -11.97 -23.14
C ARG A 29 -3.39 -10.89 -22.93
N VAL A 30 -4.00 -10.85 -21.74
CA VAL A 30 -5.01 -9.85 -21.38
C VAL A 30 -4.44 -8.43 -21.49
N VAL A 31 -3.28 -8.17 -20.88
CA VAL A 31 -2.60 -6.87 -20.95
C VAL A 31 -2.27 -6.49 -22.39
N SER A 32 -1.72 -7.43 -23.17
CA SER A 32 -1.33 -7.20 -24.57
C SER A 32 -2.53 -6.86 -25.44
N CYS A 33 -3.67 -7.52 -25.23
CA CYS A 33 -4.91 -7.21 -25.94
C CYS A 33 -5.47 -5.84 -25.53
N ILE A 34 -5.60 -5.56 -24.23
CA ILE A 34 -6.14 -4.29 -23.72
C ILE A 34 -5.35 -3.10 -24.27
N HIS A 35 -4.02 -3.18 -24.23
CA HIS A 35 -3.15 -2.09 -24.66
C HIS A 35 -2.71 -2.19 -26.13
N ASN A 36 -3.25 -3.16 -26.88
CA ASN A 36 -2.91 -3.44 -28.28
C ASN A 36 -1.38 -3.50 -28.53
N LEU A 37 -0.65 -4.19 -27.66
CA LEU A 37 0.82 -4.21 -27.68
C LEU A 37 1.38 -4.98 -28.87
N GLN A 38 0.62 -5.91 -29.46
CA GLN A 38 1.06 -6.73 -30.60
C GLN A 38 1.31 -5.92 -31.87
N SER A 39 0.66 -4.75 -32.02
CA SER A 39 0.81 -3.88 -33.18
C SER A 39 1.78 -2.72 -32.94
N LYS A 40 2.53 -2.74 -31.82
CA LYS A 40 3.36 -1.62 -31.35
C LYS A 40 4.84 -2.00 -31.31
N PRO A 41 5.75 -1.00 -31.37
CA PRO A 41 7.18 -1.24 -31.19
C PRO A 41 7.47 -1.94 -29.86
N ASP A 42 8.56 -2.72 -29.82
CA ASP A 42 8.91 -3.53 -28.64
C ASP A 42 9.04 -2.69 -27.36
N ASP A 43 9.49 -1.43 -27.45
CA ASP A 43 9.67 -0.52 -26.31
C ASP A 43 8.37 0.18 -25.85
N HIS A 44 7.23 -0.19 -26.44
CA HIS A 44 5.90 0.27 -26.09
C HIS A 44 5.23 -0.69 -25.10
N TYR A 45 5.03 -0.25 -23.86
CA TYR A 45 4.51 -1.10 -22.78
C TYR A 45 3.05 -0.86 -22.41
N ALA A 46 2.43 0.25 -22.85
CA ALA A 46 1.02 0.54 -22.62
C ALA A 46 0.49 1.65 -23.54
N ASP A 47 -0.77 1.53 -23.96
CA ASP A 47 -1.54 2.66 -24.48
C ASP A 47 -1.82 3.68 -23.35
N ASN A 48 -1.29 4.89 -23.51
CA ASN A 48 -1.41 5.98 -22.53
C ASN A 48 -2.86 6.48 -22.33
N ARG A 49 -3.78 6.17 -23.25
CA ARG A 49 -5.20 6.53 -23.14
C ARG A 49 -5.93 5.65 -22.13
N ILE A 50 -5.45 4.43 -21.89
CA ILE A 50 -6.08 3.47 -20.99
C ILE A 50 -5.53 3.67 -19.58
N ALA A 51 -6.36 4.21 -18.69
CA ALA A 51 -6.01 4.36 -17.28
C ALA A 51 -5.98 3.00 -16.56
N GLY A 52 -5.08 2.85 -15.58
CA GLY A 52 -5.04 1.64 -14.75
C GLY A 52 -3.68 1.35 -14.14
N VAL A 53 -3.62 0.26 -13.39
CA VAL A 53 -2.38 -0.21 -12.74
C VAL A 53 -1.29 -0.48 -13.76
N TRP A 54 -1.63 -1.12 -14.90
CA TRP A 54 -0.65 -1.43 -15.93
C TRP A 54 -0.04 -0.17 -16.57
N LYS A 55 -0.85 0.87 -16.83
CA LYS A 55 -0.33 2.17 -17.27
C LYS A 55 0.67 2.76 -16.28
N ASN A 56 0.44 2.64 -14.97
CA ASN A 56 1.39 3.11 -13.96
C ASN A 56 2.69 2.30 -13.99
N ILE A 57 2.60 0.98 -14.17
CA ILE A 57 3.76 0.09 -14.32
C ILE A 57 4.56 0.45 -15.58
N ALA A 58 3.90 0.59 -16.73
CA ALA A 58 4.51 1.02 -17.99
C ALA A 58 5.10 2.46 -17.90
N GLY A 59 4.49 3.30 -17.07
CA GLY A 59 4.93 4.67 -16.80
C GLY A 59 6.31 4.77 -16.14
N ALA A 60 6.85 3.67 -15.57
CA ALA A 60 8.20 3.64 -15.03
C ALA A 60 9.27 4.02 -16.08
N LYS A 61 8.96 3.92 -17.38
CA LYS A 61 9.84 4.34 -18.50
C LYS A 61 10.28 5.78 -18.38
N LYS A 62 9.42 6.65 -17.83
CA LYS A 62 9.73 8.07 -17.63
C LYS A 62 10.89 8.29 -16.66
N GLU A 63 11.06 7.41 -15.67
CA GLU A 63 12.13 7.54 -14.69
C GLU A 63 13.49 7.15 -15.31
N PHE A 64 13.53 6.18 -16.22
CA PHE A 64 14.75 5.84 -16.98
C PHE A 64 15.19 6.99 -17.89
N VAL A 65 14.25 7.57 -18.64
CA VAL A 65 14.50 8.75 -19.47
C VAL A 65 15.02 9.91 -18.62
N ARG A 66 14.45 10.13 -17.43
CA ARG A 66 14.89 11.19 -16.51
C ARG A 66 16.33 11.02 -16.02
N VAL A 67 16.78 9.78 -15.83
CA VAL A 67 18.14 9.46 -15.36
C VAL A 67 19.11 9.25 -16.54
N GLY A 68 18.64 9.41 -17.79
CA GLY A 68 19.47 9.25 -18.99
C GLY A 68 19.83 7.80 -19.30
N ILE A 69 19.07 6.83 -18.78
CA ILE A 69 19.27 5.40 -19.03
C ILE A 69 18.31 4.95 -20.15
N PRO A 70 18.80 4.54 -21.32
CA PRO A 70 17.96 3.96 -22.36
C PRO A 70 17.30 2.67 -21.87
N VAL A 71 16.00 2.49 -22.09
CA VAL A 71 15.30 1.26 -21.68
C VAL A 71 15.81 0.03 -22.43
N SER A 72 16.31 0.20 -23.66
CA SER A 72 16.99 -0.85 -24.43
C SER A 72 18.17 -1.47 -23.68
N ASP A 73 18.86 -0.68 -22.87
CA ASP A 73 20.07 -1.09 -22.16
C ASP A 73 19.72 -1.87 -20.88
N VAL A 74 18.47 -1.76 -20.42
CA VAL A 74 17.93 -2.45 -19.24
C VAL A 74 17.18 -3.71 -19.62
N ILE A 75 16.47 -3.70 -20.76
CA ILE A 75 15.74 -4.85 -21.29
C ILE A 75 15.97 -4.97 -22.80
N SER A 76 17.01 -5.71 -23.18
CA SER A 76 17.24 -6.15 -24.57
C SER A 76 16.70 -7.57 -24.78
N LYS A 77 16.13 -7.83 -25.97
CA LYS A 77 15.96 -9.20 -26.47
C LYS A 77 17.30 -9.59 -27.11
N SER A 78 18.15 -10.31 -26.41
CA SER A 78 19.23 -11.04 -27.07
C SER A 78 18.68 -12.39 -27.53
N VAL A 79 18.66 -12.66 -28.83
CA VAL A 79 18.54 -14.04 -29.33
C VAL A 79 19.87 -14.72 -29.00
N ILE A 80 19.94 -15.39 -27.85
CA ILE A 80 21.09 -16.24 -27.54
C ILE A 80 20.90 -17.50 -28.37
N GLY A 81 21.56 -17.55 -29.53
CA GLY A 81 21.87 -18.81 -30.17
C GLY A 81 22.77 -19.61 -29.23
N GLY A 82 22.31 -20.79 -28.80
CA GLY A 82 23.07 -21.71 -27.97
C GLY A 82 22.58 -21.74 -26.51
N GLY A 83 22.14 -22.92 -26.08
CA GLY A 83 21.58 -23.18 -24.76
C GLY A 83 22.48 -22.69 -23.62
N GLY A 84 21.95 -21.79 -22.80
CA GLY A 84 22.62 -21.24 -21.64
C GLY A 84 21.62 -20.48 -20.77
N GLY A 85 20.56 -21.17 -20.34
CA GLY A 85 19.54 -20.62 -19.46
C GLY A 85 20.15 -20.22 -18.12
N HIS A 86 20.39 -18.93 -17.92
CA HIS A 86 20.66 -18.38 -16.59
C HIS A 86 19.31 -18.09 -15.93
N GLY A 87 18.76 -19.10 -15.27
CA GLY A 87 17.63 -18.92 -14.38
C GLY A 87 18.08 -18.20 -13.12
N VAL A 88 17.51 -17.02 -12.84
CA VAL A 88 17.54 -16.49 -11.47
C VAL A 88 16.56 -17.33 -10.67
N GLU A 89 17.09 -18.26 -9.89
CA GLU A 89 16.31 -19.02 -8.93
C GLU A 89 15.87 -18.06 -7.82
N VAL A 90 14.63 -17.57 -7.93
CA VAL A 90 13.99 -16.93 -6.78
C VAL A 90 13.60 -18.08 -5.87
N SER A 91 14.47 -18.40 -4.91
CA SER A 91 14.07 -19.18 -3.74
C SER A 91 12.89 -18.44 -3.13
N ARG A 92 11.67 -18.94 -3.40
CA ARG A 92 10.50 -18.51 -2.64
C ARG A 92 10.84 -18.85 -1.21
N ILE A 93 11.14 -17.84 -0.40
CA ILE A 93 11.06 -17.97 1.04
C ILE A 93 9.57 -18.17 1.30
N ASP A 94 9.12 -19.42 1.13
CA ASP A 94 7.82 -19.90 1.57
C ASP A 94 7.96 -20.04 3.08
N GLN A 95 8.08 -18.90 3.76
CA GLN A 95 7.79 -18.83 5.17
C GLN A 95 6.34 -19.28 5.28
N SER A 96 6.17 -20.49 5.82
CA SER A 96 4.91 -21.11 6.17
C SER A 96 3.92 -20.02 6.53
N ILE A 97 2.87 -19.89 5.71
CA ILE A 97 1.76 -18.97 6.01
C ILE A 97 1.28 -19.41 7.39
N PRO A 98 1.39 -18.56 8.44
CA PRO A 98 0.95 -18.95 9.76
C PRO A 98 -0.51 -19.37 9.64
N THR A 99 -0.79 -20.66 9.88
CA THR A 99 -2.11 -21.28 9.68
C THR A 99 -3.13 -20.82 10.71
N ASN A 100 -2.71 -19.99 11.67
CA ASN A 100 -3.56 -19.34 12.65
C ASN A 100 -3.73 -17.84 12.32
N ILE A 101 -4.25 -17.55 11.13
CA ILE A 101 -4.61 -16.18 10.74
C ILE A 101 -5.85 -15.81 11.55
N SER A 102 -5.69 -15.00 12.61
CA SER A 102 -6.84 -14.45 13.32
C SER A 102 -7.74 -13.71 12.31
N LYS A 103 -9.01 -14.13 12.26
CA LYS A 103 -10.03 -13.72 11.29
C LYS A 103 -10.05 -12.18 11.16
N MET A 104 -9.64 -11.64 10.02
CA MET A 104 -9.76 -10.21 9.73
C MET A 104 -11.10 -9.96 9.03
N ASP A 105 -11.86 -8.98 9.51
CA ASP A 105 -13.13 -8.60 8.90
C ASP A 105 -12.90 -7.92 7.55
N TRP A 106 -13.52 -8.49 6.50
CA TRP A 106 -13.56 -7.91 5.15
C TRP A 106 -14.76 -6.97 5.05
N LEU A 107 -14.50 -5.68 5.25
CA LEU A 107 -15.52 -4.64 5.28
C LEU A 107 -15.86 -4.11 3.89
N LYS A 108 -17.09 -4.32 3.42
CA LYS A 108 -17.57 -3.83 2.12
C LYS A 108 -17.46 -2.31 1.94
N GLU A 109 -17.55 -1.56 3.04
CA GLU A 109 -17.39 -0.11 3.08
C GLU A 109 -15.97 0.29 2.64
N VAL A 110 -14.98 -0.54 2.96
CA VAL A 110 -13.57 -0.27 2.74
C VAL A 110 -13.17 -0.71 1.33
N PRO A 111 -12.46 0.13 0.55
CA PRO A 111 -12.02 -0.26 -0.78
C PRO A 111 -11.16 -1.54 -0.77
N PRO A 112 -11.32 -2.45 -1.75
CA PRO A 112 -10.56 -3.71 -1.78
C PRO A 112 -9.04 -3.53 -1.68
N LYS A 113 -8.48 -2.49 -2.30
CA LYS A 113 -7.05 -2.17 -2.19
C LYS A 113 -6.58 -1.91 -0.75
N VAL A 114 -7.46 -1.34 0.07
CA VAL A 114 -7.19 -1.06 1.49
C VAL A 114 -7.34 -2.33 2.31
N LEU A 115 -8.35 -3.16 2.03
CA LEU A 115 -8.50 -4.48 2.68
C LEU A 115 -7.29 -5.39 2.40
N CYS A 116 -6.81 -5.44 1.16
CA CYS A 116 -5.59 -6.17 0.81
C CYS A 116 -4.37 -5.62 1.57
N PHE A 117 -4.28 -4.29 1.73
CA PHE A 117 -3.24 -3.68 2.56
C PHE A 117 -3.37 -4.12 4.02
N MET A 118 -4.56 -4.10 4.62
CA MET A 118 -4.76 -4.52 6.02
C MET A 118 -4.39 -5.99 6.23
N TRP A 119 -4.82 -6.87 5.33
CA TRP A 119 -4.48 -8.28 5.38
C TRP A 119 -2.95 -8.49 5.35
N ARG A 120 -2.26 -7.79 4.44
CA ARG A 120 -0.80 -7.82 4.38
C ARG A 120 -0.13 -7.25 5.62
N ALA A 121 -0.65 -6.13 6.15
CA ALA A 121 -0.13 -5.49 7.34
C ALA A 121 -0.28 -6.40 8.57
N LYS A 122 -1.43 -7.07 8.72
CA LYS A 122 -1.70 -8.06 9.79
C LYS A 122 -0.74 -9.25 9.73
N LEU A 123 -0.33 -9.67 8.53
CA LEU A 123 0.67 -10.72 8.32
C LEU A 123 2.13 -10.24 8.49
N GLY A 124 2.37 -8.96 8.80
CA GLY A 124 3.72 -8.37 8.79
C GLY A 124 4.35 -8.29 7.39
N ARG A 125 3.55 -8.45 6.32
CA ARG A 125 3.98 -8.56 4.92
C ARG A 125 3.78 -7.25 4.15
N PHE A 126 4.21 -6.13 4.70
CA PHE A 126 4.14 -4.82 4.03
C PHE A 126 5.57 -4.29 3.76
N PRO A 127 5.80 -3.47 2.72
CA PRO A 127 7.14 -3.14 2.23
C PRO A 127 7.82 -2.04 3.06
N SER A 128 8.11 -2.34 4.33
CA SER A 128 8.97 -1.54 5.19
C SER A 128 10.43 -1.60 4.73
N VAL A 129 11.27 -0.64 5.12
CA VAL A 129 12.70 -0.71 4.83
C VAL A 129 13.34 -1.96 5.45
N VAL A 130 13.04 -2.28 6.71
CA VAL A 130 13.49 -3.52 7.36
C VAL A 130 13.04 -4.77 6.58
N ALA A 131 11.81 -4.80 6.08
CA ALA A 131 11.30 -5.91 5.28
C ALA A 131 12.02 -6.03 3.93
N LEU A 132 12.35 -4.90 3.29
CA LEU A 132 13.12 -4.87 2.05
C LEU A 132 14.56 -5.37 2.26
N GLN A 133 15.21 -4.97 3.35
CA GLN A 133 16.55 -5.45 3.70
C GLN A 133 16.59 -6.96 3.91
N LYS A 134 15.59 -7.53 4.60
CA LYS A 134 15.42 -8.98 4.74
C LYS A 134 15.21 -9.72 3.41
N MET A 135 14.72 -9.02 2.37
CA MET A 135 14.59 -9.55 1.01
C MET A 135 15.86 -9.35 0.16
N GLY A 136 16.99 -8.95 0.77
CA GLY A 136 18.27 -8.75 0.09
C GLY A 136 18.41 -7.38 -0.55
N VAL A 137 17.56 -6.40 -0.19
CA VAL A 137 17.63 -5.04 -0.73
C VAL A 137 18.37 -4.13 0.23
N TRP A 138 19.59 -3.76 -0.16
CA TRP A 138 20.41 -2.80 0.57
C TRP A 138 19.96 -1.36 0.34
N LEU A 139 19.71 -0.63 1.43
CA LEU A 139 19.28 0.76 1.47
C LEU A 139 20.25 1.57 2.33
N ASP A 140 20.43 2.85 2.01
CA ASP A 140 21.46 3.71 2.64
C ASP A 140 21.20 3.98 4.13
N SER A 141 19.94 3.92 4.55
CA SER A 141 19.51 4.00 5.95
C SER A 141 18.28 3.14 6.15
N ILE A 142 18.17 2.56 7.36
CA ILE A 142 17.01 1.81 7.82
C ILE A 142 16.09 2.64 8.74
N ASP A 143 16.45 3.89 9.00
CA ASP A 143 15.75 4.73 9.95
C ASP A 143 14.39 5.15 9.42
N CYS A 144 13.43 5.31 10.34
CA CYS A 144 12.11 5.74 9.98
C CYS A 144 12.13 7.14 9.37
N THR A 145 11.56 7.25 8.18
CA THR A 145 11.45 8.52 7.45
C THR A 145 10.73 9.62 8.21
N TYR A 146 9.94 9.29 9.25
CA TYR A 146 9.24 10.25 10.10
C TYR A 146 10.10 10.77 11.24
N CYS A 147 10.66 9.88 12.09
CA CYS A 147 11.37 10.27 13.32
C CYS A 147 12.90 10.29 13.19
N ASN A 148 13.46 9.65 12.15
CA ASN A 148 14.90 9.49 11.94
C ASN A 148 15.66 8.93 13.17
N HIS A 149 15.02 8.06 13.95
CA HIS A 149 15.59 7.53 15.20
C HIS A 149 15.49 6.02 15.30
N ASP A 150 14.29 5.47 15.13
CA ASP A 150 14.05 4.03 15.18
C ASP A 150 14.04 3.41 13.79
N GLU A 151 14.31 2.10 13.71
CA GLU A 151 14.20 1.34 12.46
C GLU A 151 12.80 1.35 11.87
N GLU A 152 12.72 1.46 10.54
CA GLU A 152 11.46 1.54 9.81
C GLU A 152 10.81 0.15 9.60
N CYS A 153 10.11 -0.31 10.64
CA CYS A 153 9.22 -1.50 10.60
C CYS A 153 7.72 -1.11 10.61
N GLY A 154 6.83 -2.08 10.46
CA GLY A 154 5.38 -1.80 10.26
C GLY A 154 4.69 -1.21 11.44
N ASP A 155 4.87 -1.88 12.57
CA ASP A 155 4.34 -1.37 13.81
C ASP A 155 4.96 -0.01 14.12
N HIS A 156 6.26 0.21 13.81
CA HIS A 156 6.84 1.54 14.00
C HIS A 156 6.17 2.59 13.11
N ILE A 157 6.18 2.43 11.77
CA ILE A 157 5.62 3.43 10.84
C ILE A 157 4.14 3.70 11.14
N LEU A 158 3.34 2.66 11.39
CA LEU A 158 1.89 2.82 11.45
C LEU A 158 1.37 3.13 12.86
N ILE A 159 2.13 2.77 13.90
CA ILE A 159 1.67 2.79 15.29
C ILE A 159 2.66 3.51 16.22
N LYS A 160 3.89 3.01 16.37
CA LYS A 160 4.81 3.42 17.46
C LYS A 160 5.54 4.73 17.20
N CYS A 161 5.73 5.11 15.94
CA CYS A 161 6.43 6.35 15.57
C CYS A 161 5.75 7.55 16.24
N PRO A 162 6.49 8.50 16.83
CA PRO A 162 5.91 9.70 17.44
C PRO A 162 4.92 10.43 16.51
N PHE A 163 5.25 10.51 15.22
CA PHE A 163 4.37 11.07 14.19
C PHE A 163 3.02 10.32 14.11
N SER A 164 3.06 9.00 14.11
CA SER A 164 1.88 8.16 13.97
C SER A 164 1.06 8.09 15.25
N ARG A 165 1.72 8.11 16.42
CA ARG A 165 1.05 8.22 17.73
C ARG A 165 0.19 9.46 17.82
N GLU A 166 0.72 10.61 17.41
CA GLU A 166 -0.04 11.86 17.41
C GLU A 166 -1.26 11.78 16.46
N VAL A 167 -1.11 11.19 15.26
CA VAL A 167 -2.27 10.94 14.38
C VAL A 167 -3.32 10.07 15.08
N TRP A 168 -2.90 8.99 15.76
CA TRP A 168 -3.80 8.15 16.53
C TRP A 168 -4.49 8.89 17.67
N GLU A 169 -3.78 9.77 18.38
CA GLU A 169 -4.37 10.62 19.44
C GLU A 169 -5.49 11.51 18.88
N TRP A 170 -5.26 12.18 17.75
CA TRP A 170 -6.30 12.97 17.06
C TRP A 170 -7.53 12.13 16.70
N ILE A 171 -7.31 10.91 16.18
CA ILE A 171 -8.40 10.03 15.75
C ILE A 171 -9.16 9.42 16.94
N LEU A 172 -8.47 8.94 17.97
CA LEU A 172 -9.09 8.37 19.16
C LEU A 172 -9.86 9.44 19.95
N LYS A 173 -9.30 10.64 20.07
CA LYS A 173 -10.00 11.80 20.66
C LYS A 173 -11.26 12.14 19.87
N TRP A 174 -11.20 12.16 18.54
CA TRP A 174 -12.37 12.37 17.69
C TRP A 174 -13.43 11.28 17.88
N CYS A 175 -13.04 10.02 18.08
CA CYS A 175 -13.94 8.92 18.40
C CYS A 175 -14.49 8.94 19.85
N GLY A 176 -14.00 9.83 20.71
CA GLY A 176 -14.34 9.84 22.14
C GLY A 176 -13.80 8.62 22.90
N ILE A 177 -12.68 8.04 22.43
CA ILE A 177 -12.07 6.84 23.00
C ILE A 177 -10.80 7.25 23.77
N ASN A 178 -10.79 6.99 25.07
CA ASN A 178 -9.58 7.04 25.88
C ASN A 178 -8.94 5.65 25.88
N HIS A 179 -7.79 5.50 25.23
CA HIS A 179 -7.05 4.24 25.14
C HIS A 179 -5.56 4.52 25.28
N THR A 180 -4.82 3.57 25.86
CA THR A 180 -3.36 3.64 25.92
C THR A 180 -2.77 3.58 24.50
N PRO A 181 -1.56 4.11 24.26
CA PRO A 181 -0.95 3.99 22.94
C PRO A 181 -0.86 2.52 22.51
N PHE A 182 -1.31 2.21 21.29
CA PHE A 182 -1.13 0.89 20.72
C PHE A 182 0.37 0.62 20.48
N HIS A 183 0.72 -0.66 20.39
CA HIS A 183 2.06 -1.10 20.07
C HIS A 183 2.13 -1.86 18.75
N THR A 184 1.06 -2.54 18.33
CA THR A 184 1.07 -3.31 17.08
C THR A 184 -0.13 -3.02 16.19
N ILE A 185 0.03 -3.28 14.89
CA ILE A 185 -1.07 -3.20 13.92
C ILE A 185 -2.18 -4.21 14.29
N VAL A 186 -1.79 -5.38 14.80
CA VAL A 186 -2.72 -6.44 15.23
C VAL A 186 -3.58 -5.97 16.40
N GLU A 187 -2.98 -5.34 17.41
CA GLU A 187 -3.73 -4.76 18.54
C GLU A 187 -4.80 -3.78 18.09
N VAL A 188 -4.51 -2.89 17.13
CA VAL A 188 -5.50 -1.94 16.60
C VAL A 188 -6.67 -2.66 15.92
N ILE A 189 -6.36 -3.68 15.10
CA ILE A 189 -7.37 -4.43 14.36
C ILE A 189 -8.26 -5.21 15.34
N ASP A 190 -7.66 -5.91 16.30
CA ASP A 190 -8.37 -6.75 17.25
C ASP A 190 -9.14 -5.90 18.28
N PHE A 191 -8.59 -4.76 18.70
CA PHE A 191 -9.30 -3.75 19.50
C PHE A 191 -10.57 -3.29 18.79
N ALA A 192 -10.46 -2.84 17.53
CA ALA A 192 -11.62 -2.39 16.78
C ALA A 192 -12.63 -3.51 16.53
N ALA A 193 -12.17 -4.76 16.38
CA ALA A 193 -13.02 -5.94 16.20
C ALA A 193 -13.78 -6.37 17.46
N GLY A 194 -13.23 -6.08 18.65
CA GLY A 194 -13.85 -6.34 19.95
C GLY A 194 -14.54 -5.12 20.59
N TRP A 195 -14.47 -3.94 19.97
CA TRP A 195 -14.85 -2.70 20.65
C TRP A 195 -16.37 -2.55 20.84
N GLY A 196 -16.77 -2.40 22.10
CA GLY A 196 -18.12 -2.04 22.50
C GLY A 196 -19.20 -3.07 22.15
N ASN A 197 -20.41 -2.83 22.67
CA ASN A 197 -21.52 -3.77 22.54
C ASN A 197 -22.41 -3.52 21.29
N CYS A 198 -22.24 -2.38 20.61
CA CYS A 198 -23.04 -2.03 19.44
C CYS A 198 -22.34 -2.45 18.13
N PRO A 199 -22.89 -3.41 17.35
CA PRO A 199 -22.25 -3.88 16.11
C PRO A 199 -22.07 -2.77 15.06
N LYS A 200 -23.01 -1.83 14.97
CA LYS A 200 -22.95 -0.69 14.03
C LYS A 200 -21.77 0.23 14.35
N LYS A 201 -21.65 0.67 15.62
CA LYS A 201 -20.54 1.53 16.05
C LYS A 201 -19.19 0.81 15.95
N ARG A 202 -19.14 -0.47 16.31
CA ARG A 202 -17.96 -1.33 16.15
C ARG A 202 -17.49 -1.37 14.70
N ARG A 203 -18.42 -1.59 13.76
CA ARG A 203 -18.11 -1.57 12.33
C ARG A 203 -17.59 -0.22 11.86
N ILE A 204 -18.19 0.91 12.31
CA ILE A 204 -17.70 2.26 12.00
C ILE A 204 -16.26 2.44 12.52
N LEU A 205 -15.98 2.02 13.75
CA LEU A 205 -14.64 2.12 14.32
C LEU A 205 -13.62 1.29 13.53
N GLN A 206 -13.96 0.07 13.10
CA GLN A 206 -13.07 -0.72 12.24
C GLN A 206 -12.75 0.03 10.92
N VAL A 207 -13.75 0.66 10.29
CA VAL A 207 -13.53 1.48 9.08
C VAL A 207 -12.60 2.66 9.38
N ILE A 208 -12.77 3.34 10.51
CA ILE A 208 -11.90 4.44 10.96
C ILE A 208 -10.47 3.95 11.18
N CYS A 209 -10.26 2.84 11.88
CA CYS A 209 -8.94 2.26 12.13
C CYS A 209 -8.25 1.87 10.81
N TYR A 210 -8.97 1.22 9.89
CA TYR A 210 -8.40 0.86 8.57
C TYR A 210 -8.07 2.11 7.75
N GLY A 211 -8.95 3.12 7.77
CA GLY A 211 -8.69 4.41 7.13
C GLY A 211 -7.45 5.11 7.67
N THR A 212 -7.22 5.02 8.99
CA THR A 212 -6.08 5.62 9.69
C THR A 212 -4.77 4.95 9.29
N LEU A 213 -4.67 3.62 9.43
CA LEU A 213 -3.51 2.83 9.00
C LEU A 213 -3.15 3.10 7.54
N TRP A 214 -4.14 3.11 6.65
CA TRP A 214 -3.95 3.38 5.23
C TRP A 214 -3.47 4.80 4.96
N SER A 215 -3.98 5.79 5.69
CA SER A 215 -3.64 7.20 5.46
C SER A 215 -2.23 7.54 5.96
N ILE A 216 -1.82 6.98 7.10
CA ILE A 216 -0.43 7.09 7.58
C ILE A 216 0.53 6.46 6.56
N TRP A 217 0.18 5.29 6.02
CA TRP A 217 0.96 4.63 4.97
C TRP A 217 1.09 5.48 3.69
N LYS A 218 -0.01 6.07 3.23
CA LYS A 218 0.01 6.99 2.07
C LYS A 218 0.89 8.20 2.34
N ALA A 219 0.74 8.84 3.51
CA ALA A 219 1.55 10.00 3.87
C ALA A 219 3.05 9.66 3.91
N ARG A 220 3.41 8.45 4.37
CA ARG A 220 4.80 7.98 4.38
C ARG A 220 5.32 7.85 2.96
N ASN A 221 4.54 7.25 2.07
CA ASN A 221 4.92 7.10 0.66
C ASN A 221 5.02 8.44 -0.06
N ASP A 222 4.12 9.39 0.21
CA ASP A 222 4.21 10.74 -0.35
C ASP A 222 5.45 11.48 0.15
N ARG A 223 5.82 11.33 1.42
CA ARG A 223 7.06 11.87 1.97
C ARG A 223 8.28 11.25 1.28
N LEU A 224 8.31 9.93 1.14
CA LEU A 224 9.46 9.23 0.57
C LEU A 224 9.63 9.44 -0.95
N PHE A 225 8.55 9.37 -1.73
CA PHE A 225 8.64 9.37 -3.19
C PHE A 225 8.40 10.75 -3.81
N ASN A 226 7.64 11.60 -3.14
CA ASN A 226 7.22 12.92 -3.65
C ASN A 226 7.77 14.08 -2.82
N ASN A 227 8.54 13.82 -1.75
CA ASN A 227 9.03 14.81 -0.79
C ASN A 227 7.91 15.72 -0.23
N ARG A 228 6.68 15.19 -0.12
CA ARG A 228 5.53 15.92 0.40
C ARG A 228 5.33 15.58 1.87
N ARG A 229 5.43 16.59 2.73
CA ARG A 229 5.18 16.46 4.16
C ARG A 229 3.78 16.98 4.46
N THR A 230 2.99 16.18 5.16
CA THR A 230 1.63 16.53 5.61
C THR A 230 1.62 16.46 7.12
N SER A 231 1.05 17.47 7.78
CA SER A 231 0.96 17.48 9.24
C SER A 231 -0.02 16.42 9.75
N GLN A 232 0.18 16.00 11.00
CA GLN A 232 -0.62 14.99 11.70
C GLN A 232 -2.09 15.41 11.77
N ALA A 233 -2.35 16.67 12.13
CA ALA A 233 -3.69 17.26 12.12
C ALA A 233 -4.34 17.20 10.72
N LYS A 234 -3.59 17.55 9.66
CA LYS A 234 -4.11 17.48 8.29
C LYS A 234 -4.39 16.04 7.86
N ILE A 235 -3.56 15.08 8.27
CA ILE A 235 -3.81 13.64 8.05
C ILE A 235 -5.09 13.21 8.76
N ALA A 236 -5.32 13.64 10.01
CA ALA A 236 -6.53 13.34 10.74
C ALA A 236 -7.79 13.86 10.02
N ASP A 237 -7.78 15.09 9.52
CA ASP A 237 -8.90 15.64 8.74
C ASP A 237 -9.12 14.88 7.41
N LEU A 238 -8.04 14.51 6.74
CA LEU A 238 -8.11 13.68 5.53
C LEU A 238 -8.68 12.30 5.84
N ILE A 239 -8.38 11.71 7.00
CA ILE A 239 -8.98 10.45 7.44
C ILE A 239 -10.48 10.63 7.62
N LYS A 240 -10.94 11.64 8.38
CA LYS A 240 -12.37 11.91 8.60
C LYS A 240 -13.16 11.97 7.29
N SER A 241 -12.65 12.71 6.31
CA SER A 241 -13.28 12.83 4.99
C SER A 241 -13.23 11.52 4.20
N LEU A 242 -12.09 10.83 4.20
CA LEU A 242 -11.91 9.57 3.50
C LEU A 242 -12.89 8.50 4.00
N VAL A 243 -12.95 8.26 5.31
CA VAL A 243 -13.81 7.22 5.87
C VAL A 243 -15.29 7.57 5.81
N PHE A 244 -15.64 8.86 5.86
CA PHE A 244 -17.01 9.32 5.58
C PHE A 244 -17.45 8.94 4.16
N THR A 245 -16.59 9.18 3.14
CA THR A 245 -16.92 8.80 1.77
C THR A 245 -17.07 7.28 1.60
N TRP A 246 -16.26 6.49 2.31
CA TRP A 246 -16.37 5.03 2.29
C TRP A 246 -17.71 4.56 2.84
N ILE A 247 -18.11 5.07 4.01
CA ILE A 247 -19.37 4.67 4.63
C ILE A 247 -20.57 5.10 3.78
N ASN A 248 -20.60 6.35 3.31
CA ASN A 248 -21.76 6.90 2.59
C ASN A 248 -21.92 6.37 1.16
N PHE A 249 -20.83 6.04 0.46
CA PHE A 249 -20.90 5.65 -0.96
C PHE A 249 -20.64 4.16 -1.21
N ARG A 250 -20.15 3.41 -0.21
CA ARG A 250 -19.89 1.95 -0.33
C ARG A 250 -20.59 1.11 0.72
N GLY A 251 -21.10 1.72 1.79
CA GLY A 251 -21.87 1.00 2.81
C GLY A 251 -23.27 0.63 2.34
N THR A 252 -23.87 -0.37 2.99
CA THR A 252 -25.30 -0.67 2.85
C THR A 252 -26.18 0.28 3.66
N TYR A 253 -25.60 1.06 4.56
CA TYR A 253 -26.27 2.13 5.25
C TYR A 253 -26.36 3.31 4.28
N GLY A 254 -27.40 3.34 3.45
CA GLY A 254 -27.61 4.39 2.45
C GLY A 254 -27.58 5.78 3.09
N ARG A 255 -26.91 6.75 2.44
CA ARG A 255 -26.87 8.21 2.70
C ARG A 255 -27.55 8.70 4.00
N THR A 256 -27.03 8.33 5.17
CA THR A 256 -27.68 8.68 6.46
C THR A 256 -26.78 9.45 7.41
N LEU A 257 -25.47 9.56 7.14
CA LEU A 257 -24.57 10.30 8.03
C LEU A 257 -24.43 11.76 7.57
N ASN A 258 -24.81 12.69 8.45
CA ASN A 258 -24.54 14.10 8.29
C ASN A 258 -23.05 14.40 8.54
N TRP A 259 -22.44 15.23 7.69
CA TRP A 259 -21.02 15.58 7.81
C TRP A 259 -20.68 16.35 9.10
N SER A 260 -21.58 17.22 9.56
CA SER A 260 -21.39 18.01 10.78
C SER A 260 -21.37 17.12 12.03
N GLU A 261 -22.34 16.20 12.12
CA GLU A 261 -22.42 15.21 13.21
C GLU A 261 -21.22 14.28 13.19
N TRP A 262 -20.82 13.82 11.99
CA TRP A 262 -19.64 12.98 11.78
C TRP A 262 -18.35 13.63 12.29
N CYS A 263 -18.14 14.91 11.96
CA CYS A 263 -16.96 15.65 12.40
C CYS A 263 -16.90 15.83 13.92
N SER A 264 -18.06 15.80 14.59
CA SER A 264 -18.17 16.04 16.02
C SER A 264 -18.00 14.75 16.81
N VAL A 265 -18.86 13.75 16.56
CA VAL A 265 -18.81 12.46 17.28
C VAL A 265 -19.23 11.30 16.36
N PRO A 266 -18.28 10.61 15.70
CA PRO A 266 -18.58 9.63 14.65
C PRO A 266 -19.21 8.34 15.18
N LEU A 267 -19.16 8.13 16.51
CA LEU A 267 -19.69 6.96 17.21
C LEU A 267 -20.95 7.27 18.05
N LEU A 268 -21.55 8.46 17.92
CA LEU A 268 -22.93 8.66 18.40
C LEU A 268 -23.89 7.98 17.43
N CYS A 269 -24.83 7.18 17.94
CA CYS A 269 -25.86 6.60 17.10
C CYS A 269 -26.98 7.61 16.89
N ILE A 270 -27.37 7.77 15.62
CA ILE A 270 -28.75 7.89 15.16
C ILE A 270 -29.45 6.55 15.41
#